data_AF-A0A953KSP0-F1
#
_entry.id   AF-A0A953KSP0-F1
#
_cell.length_a   1.000
_cell.length_b   1.000
_cell.length_c   1.000
_cell.angle_alpha   90.00
_cell.angle_beta   90.00
_cell.angle_gamma   90.00
#
_symmetry.space_group_name_H-M   'P 1'
#
loop_
_entity.id
_entity.type
_entity.pdbx_description
1 polymer ?
#
loop_
_entity_poly.entity_id
_entity_poly.type
_entity_poly.pdbx_seq_one_letter_code
_entity_poly.pdbx_strand_id
1 'polypeptide(L)'
;MLNVANTAKKLLRQGWTYLVLVAAAIALFYLAYSVRGVNLDAILAAGLVFACLVALFLGARRPPGKLEAPRVTTTLLTPTVLVNEIRAAALVSLGQIGTVTVKKERDKKVDDGEALFVGLRNKMLGEELVMDVGVRIVAGVNLKHLTEDDIKISGAGVDITLPPTKVLMVYVDESLTRVVERKKGWLSGHELALMDEARRDAMNAMVNAAIDKGLFERAGQQAALTVAGLARGLGAENVNVRATLPVIGQHFEELQDPELIAKLKALPDAVVPRDDQHDA
;
A
#
# COMPACT_ATOMS: atom_id res chain seq x y z
N MET A 1 -29.91 -29.44 19.88
CA MET A 1 -29.82 -30.90 20.08
C MET A 1 -28.38 -31.47 20.04
N LEU A 2 -27.35 -30.73 19.58
CA LEU A 2 -25.96 -31.24 19.53
C LEU A 2 -25.21 -31.35 20.88
N ASN A 3 -25.70 -30.72 21.95
CA ASN A 3 -24.93 -30.65 23.21
C ASN A 3 -25.01 -31.94 24.05
N VAL A 4 -26.13 -32.67 23.98
CA VAL A 4 -26.37 -33.89 24.77
C VAL A 4 -25.52 -35.07 24.28
N ALA A 5 -25.28 -35.16 22.95
CA ALA A 5 -24.47 -36.22 22.36
C ALA A 5 -23.00 -36.17 22.83
N ASN A 6 -22.44 -34.97 23.01
CA ASN A 6 -21.08 -34.81 23.52
C ASN A 6 -20.97 -35.10 25.03
N THR A 7 -22.01 -34.82 25.81
CA THR A 7 -22.04 -35.17 27.24
C THR A 7 -22.12 -36.69 27.44
N ALA A 8 -22.94 -37.37 26.64
CA ALA A 8 -23.05 -38.82 26.66
C ALA A 8 -21.72 -39.51 26.30
N LYS A 9 -21.03 -39.03 25.25
CA LYS A 9 -19.74 -39.58 24.82
C LYS A 9 -18.64 -39.36 25.86
N LYS A 10 -18.70 -38.25 26.61
CA LYS A 10 -17.77 -37.94 27.72
C LYS A 10 -17.98 -38.85 28.92
N LEU A 11 -19.22 -39.11 29.32
CA LEU A 11 -19.56 -40.03 30.40
C LEU A 11 -19.19 -41.48 30.08
N LEU A 12 -19.38 -41.90 28.83
CA LEU A 12 -19.03 -43.25 28.37
C LEU A 12 -17.51 -43.52 28.42
N ARG A 13 -16.71 -42.52 28.02
CA ARG A 13 -15.24 -42.59 28.11
C ARG A 13 -14.77 -42.60 29.56
N GLN A 14 -15.44 -41.85 30.43
CA GLN A 14 -15.14 -41.80 31.86
C GLN A 14 -15.46 -43.14 32.55
N GLY A 15 -16.61 -43.76 32.23
CA GLY A 15 -16.96 -45.10 32.72
C GLY A 15 -15.96 -46.17 32.28
N TRP A 16 -15.47 -46.10 31.04
CA TRP A 16 -14.46 -47.04 30.55
C TRP A 16 -13.12 -46.89 31.28
N THR A 17 -12.70 -45.66 31.60
CA THR A 17 -11.49 -45.43 32.40
C THR A 17 -11.60 -45.99 33.82
N TYR A 18 -12.77 -45.91 34.47
CA TYR A 18 -12.98 -46.52 35.78
C TYR A 18 -12.95 -48.04 35.73
N LEU A 19 -13.52 -48.66 34.68
CA LEU A 19 -13.47 -50.11 34.49
C LEU A 19 -12.03 -50.61 34.33
N VAL A 20 -11.20 -49.92 33.55
CA VAL A 20 -9.78 -50.27 33.38
C VAL A 20 -9.02 -50.13 34.71
N LEU A 21 -9.33 -49.09 35.50
CA LEU A 21 -8.66 -48.83 36.77
C LEU A 21 -9.04 -49.87 37.84
N VAL A 22 -10.31 -50.29 37.89
CA VAL A 22 -10.77 -51.37 38.78
C VAL A 22 -10.17 -52.71 38.36
N ALA A 23 -10.11 -53.01 37.06
CA ALA A 23 -9.47 -54.23 36.57
C ALA A 23 -7.96 -54.28 36.90
N ALA A 24 -7.25 -53.14 36.75
CA ALA A 24 -5.84 -53.04 37.13
C ALA A 24 -5.62 -53.18 38.64
N ALA A 25 -6.51 -52.62 39.47
CA ALA A 25 -6.45 -52.76 40.92
C ALA A 25 -6.69 -54.21 41.37
N ILE A 26 -7.66 -54.90 40.76
CA ILE A 26 -7.93 -56.33 41.03
C ILE A 26 -6.75 -57.18 40.59
N ALA A 27 -6.15 -56.91 39.42
CA ALA A 27 -4.96 -57.61 38.94
C ALA A 27 -3.75 -57.42 39.87
N LEU A 28 -3.53 -56.21 40.37
CA LEU A 28 -2.47 -55.93 41.36
C LEU A 28 -2.74 -56.60 42.70
N PHE A 29 -3.99 -56.64 43.14
CA PHE A 29 -4.38 -57.34 44.37
C PHE A 29 -4.18 -58.86 44.23
N TYR A 30 -4.50 -59.42 43.07
CA TYR A 30 -4.29 -60.84 42.77
C TYR A 30 -2.79 -61.18 42.67
N LEU A 31 -1.98 -60.30 42.08
CA LEU A 31 -0.52 -60.43 42.02
C LEU A 31 0.11 -60.35 43.43
N ALA A 32 -0.39 -59.46 44.29
CA ALA A 32 0.05 -59.36 45.68
C ALA A 32 -0.38 -60.57 46.53
N TYR A 33 -1.55 -61.15 46.24
CA TYR A 33 -2.06 -62.34 46.93
C TYR A 33 -1.39 -63.65 46.46
N SER A 34 -1.02 -63.75 45.18
CA SER A 34 -0.42 -64.97 44.62
C SER A 34 1.04 -65.19 45.05
N VAL A 35 1.72 -64.16 45.56
CA VAL A 35 3.10 -64.27 46.04
C VAL A 35 3.08 -64.56 47.54
N ARG A 36 2.87 -65.82 47.88
CA ARG A 36 2.95 -66.34 49.26
C ARG A 36 4.42 -66.43 49.69
N GLY A 37 5.02 -65.28 50.01
CA GLY A 37 6.43 -65.20 50.46
C GLY A 37 7.05 -63.81 50.31
N VAL A 38 6.38 -62.76 50.78
CA VAL A 38 6.77 -61.39 50.47
C VAL A 38 7.82 -60.86 51.45
N ASN A 39 9.02 -60.57 50.93
CA ASN A 39 10.04 -59.75 51.59
C ASN A 39 9.60 -58.28 51.62
N LEU A 40 9.96 -57.56 52.68
CA LEU A 40 9.57 -56.16 52.93
C LEU A 40 9.81 -55.24 51.71
N ASP A 41 10.83 -55.53 50.91
CA ASP A 41 11.24 -54.76 49.74
C ASP A 41 10.18 -54.75 48.61
N ALA A 42 9.43 -55.83 48.45
CA ALA A 42 8.36 -55.89 47.44
C ALA A 42 7.15 -55.03 47.84
N ILE A 43 6.89 -54.87 49.14
CA ILE A 43 5.84 -53.99 49.66
C ILE A 43 6.23 -52.52 49.44
N LEU A 44 7.50 -52.18 49.67
CA LEU A 44 8.03 -50.84 49.42
C LEU A 44 7.99 -50.48 47.92
N ALA A 45 8.38 -51.41 47.05
CA ALA A 45 8.32 -51.20 45.60
C ALA A 45 6.88 -50.99 45.10
N ALA A 46 5.93 -51.79 45.59
CA ALA A 46 4.52 -51.63 45.25
C ALA A 46 3.95 -50.29 45.75
N GLY A 47 4.32 -49.86 46.95
CA GLY A 47 3.93 -48.56 47.50
C GLY A 47 4.47 -47.38 46.68
N LEU A 48 5.72 -47.45 46.21
CA LEU A 48 6.32 -46.42 45.36
C LEU A 48 5.59 -46.28 44.02
N VAL A 49 5.29 -47.41 43.37
CA VAL A 49 4.55 -47.43 42.10
C VAL A 49 3.14 -46.85 42.30
N PHE A 50 2.47 -47.21 43.39
CA PHE A 50 1.16 -46.66 43.73
C PHE A 50 1.23 -45.14 43.95
N ALA A 51 2.23 -44.64 44.69
CA ALA A 51 2.43 -43.21 44.91
C ALA A 51 2.68 -42.43 43.60
N CYS A 52 3.48 -42.99 42.68
CA CYS A 52 3.71 -42.40 41.36
C CYS A 52 2.43 -42.33 40.51
N LEU A 53 1.62 -43.38 40.52
CA LEU A 53 0.35 -43.40 39.80
C LEU A 53 -0.65 -42.38 40.37
N VAL A 54 -0.71 -42.23 41.69
CA VAL A 54 -1.53 -41.21 42.36
C VAL A 54 -1.05 -39.80 42.02
N ALA A 55 0.26 -39.56 41.99
CA ALA A 55 0.83 -38.26 41.62
C ALA A 55 0.51 -37.88 40.16
N LEU A 56 0.63 -38.83 39.22
CA LEU A 56 0.26 -38.64 37.83
C LEU A 56 -1.24 -38.39 37.66
N PHE A 57 -2.08 -39.08 38.42
CA PHE A 57 -3.52 -38.90 38.39
C PHE A 57 -3.94 -37.52 38.93
N LEU A 58 -3.30 -37.04 39.99
CA LEU A 58 -3.51 -35.68 40.51
C LEU A 58 -3.00 -34.62 39.53
N GLY A 59 -1.88 -34.86 38.84
CA GLY A 59 -1.36 -34.00 37.77
C GLY A 59 -2.32 -33.90 36.57
N ALA A 60 -2.88 -35.04 36.15
CA ALA A 60 -3.86 -35.10 35.06
C ALA A 60 -5.23 -34.48 35.42
N ARG A 61 -5.53 -34.34 36.72
CA ARG A 61 -6.74 -33.68 37.24
C ARG A 61 -6.56 -32.19 37.50
N ARG A 62 -5.37 -31.61 37.34
CA ARG A 62 -5.23 -30.15 37.38
C ARG A 62 -6.07 -29.59 36.22
N PRO A 63 -7.09 -28.75 36.49
CA PRO A 63 -7.73 -28.03 35.41
C PRO A 63 -6.64 -27.28 34.64
N PRO A 64 -6.73 -27.13 33.30
CA PRO A 64 -5.80 -26.27 32.59
C PRO A 64 -5.80 -24.95 33.35
N GLY A 65 -4.62 -24.56 33.87
CA GLY A 65 -4.50 -23.28 34.54
C GLY A 65 -5.15 -22.26 33.63
N LYS A 66 -6.01 -21.40 34.18
CA LYS A 66 -6.44 -20.22 33.44
C LYS A 66 -5.15 -19.52 33.05
N LEU A 67 -4.70 -19.76 31.82
CA LEU A 67 -3.85 -18.83 31.11
C LEU A 67 -4.66 -17.55 31.23
N GLU A 68 -4.21 -16.63 32.09
CA GLU A 68 -4.66 -15.27 31.99
C GLU A 68 -4.53 -14.95 30.52
N ALA A 69 -5.67 -14.81 29.84
CA ALA A 69 -5.66 -14.37 28.46
C ALA A 69 -4.72 -13.18 28.44
N PRO A 70 -3.72 -13.14 27.52
CA PRO A 70 -2.85 -11.98 27.42
C PRO A 70 -3.79 -10.80 27.43
N ARG A 71 -3.66 -9.96 28.45
CA ARG A 71 -4.42 -8.72 28.51
C ARG A 71 -4.04 -8.06 27.21
N VAL A 72 -4.98 -8.08 26.27
CA VAL A 72 -4.88 -7.30 25.05
C VAL A 72 -4.87 -5.91 25.63
N THR A 73 -3.67 -5.38 25.85
CA THR A 73 -3.46 -3.96 25.89
C THR A 73 -4.03 -3.55 24.55
N THR A 74 -5.30 -3.12 24.57
CA THR A 74 -5.89 -2.35 23.51
C THR A 74 -4.86 -1.25 23.31
N THR A 75 -3.96 -1.44 22.34
CA THR A 75 -3.09 -0.41 21.82
C THR A 75 -4.04 0.73 21.63
N LEU A 76 -3.87 1.77 22.44
CA LEU A 76 -4.73 2.92 22.40
C LEU A 76 -4.65 3.39 20.94
N LEU A 77 -5.69 3.08 20.16
CA LEU A 77 -6.00 3.71 18.89
C LEU A 77 -6.37 5.16 19.25
N THR A 78 -5.40 5.87 19.79
CA THR A 78 -5.44 7.31 19.94
C THR A 78 -5.12 7.86 18.55
N PRO A 79 -5.90 8.85 18.05
CA PRO A 79 -5.68 9.46 16.74
C PRO A 79 -4.22 9.86 16.51
N THR A 80 -3.54 10.33 17.57
CA THR A 80 -2.11 10.68 17.58
C THR A 80 -1.19 9.57 17.07
N VAL A 81 -1.37 8.32 17.51
CA VAL A 81 -0.52 7.18 17.11
C VAL A 81 -0.80 6.83 15.65
N LEU A 82 -2.07 6.84 15.24
CA LEU A 82 -2.45 6.52 13.87
C LEU A 82 -1.96 7.59 12.87
N VAL A 83 -2.08 8.87 13.23
CA VAL A 83 -1.51 9.97 12.43
C VAL A 83 -0.01 9.83 12.33
N ASN A 84 0.70 9.54 13.43
CA ASN A 84 2.15 9.46 13.41
C ASN A 84 2.64 8.29 12.53
N GLU A 85 2.00 7.14 12.61
CA GLU A 85 2.33 5.97 11.77
C GLU A 85 1.94 6.19 10.29
N ILE A 86 0.79 6.79 10.00
CA ILE A 86 0.42 7.12 8.62
C ILE A 86 1.33 8.21 8.05
N ARG A 87 1.71 9.21 8.85
CA ARG A 87 2.66 10.25 8.46
C ARG A 87 4.07 9.70 8.25
N ALA A 88 4.44 8.60 8.91
CA ALA A 88 5.70 7.90 8.64
C ALA A 88 5.74 7.34 7.20
N ALA A 89 4.58 7.03 6.59
CA ALA A 89 4.51 6.70 5.17
C ALA A 89 4.72 7.92 4.26
N ALA A 90 4.65 9.15 4.81
CA ALA A 90 4.98 10.49 4.29
C ALA A 90 4.37 10.92 2.95
N LEU A 91 4.36 10.06 1.94
CA LEU A 91 3.90 10.33 0.59
C LEU A 91 3.37 9.07 -0.08
N VAL A 92 2.15 9.16 -0.61
CA VAL A 92 1.59 8.12 -1.49
C VAL A 92 1.33 8.74 -2.85
N SER A 93 1.99 8.21 -3.88
CA SER A 93 1.99 8.77 -5.23
C SER A 93 1.69 7.73 -6.30
N LEU A 94 1.08 8.21 -7.38
CA LEU A 94 0.83 7.52 -8.63
C LEU A 94 1.64 8.23 -9.74
N GLY A 95 2.45 7.45 -10.46
CA GLY A 95 3.12 7.92 -11.68
C GLY A 95 2.25 7.69 -12.90
N GLN A 96 2.29 8.59 -13.88
CA GLN A 96 1.70 8.44 -15.20
C GLN A 96 2.69 8.92 -16.26
N ILE A 97 2.82 8.19 -17.37
CA ILE A 97 3.70 8.52 -18.49
C ILE A 97 2.84 8.70 -19.74
N GLY A 98 3.21 9.65 -20.59
CA GLY A 98 2.65 9.78 -21.94
C GLY A 98 3.58 10.55 -22.86
N THR A 99 3.32 10.45 -24.16
CA THR A 99 4.09 11.16 -25.21
C THR A 99 3.16 12.12 -25.93
N VAL A 100 3.62 13.36 -26.14
CA VAL A 100 2.88 14.40 -26.87
C VAL A 100 3.73 14.88 -28.04
N THR A 101 3.18 14.82 -29.26
CA THR A 101 3.80 15.41 -30.45
C THR A 101 3.50 16.91 -30.48
N VAL A 102 4.55 17.74 -30.45
CA VAL A 102 4.44 19.19 -30.55
C VAL A 102 5.03 19.66 -31.86
N LYS A 103 4.26 20.48 -32.58
CA LYS A 103 4.71 21.19 -33.79
C LYS A 103 4.89 22.67 -33.45
N LYS A 104 6.07 23.21 -33.73
CA LYS A 104 6.39 24.63 -33.55
C LYS A 104 6.94 25.20 -34.85
N GLU A 105 6.28 26.25 -35.31
CA GLU A 105 6.69 27.07 -36.45
C GLU A 105 6.93 28.49 -35.96
N ARG A 106 8.02 29.12 -36.42
CA ARG A 106 8.31 30.52 -36.09
C ARG A 106 8.10 31.41 -37.30
N ASP A 107 7.01 32.16 -37.32
CA ASP A 107 6.82 33.27 -38.24
C ASP A 107 7.53 34.52 -37.73
N LYS A 108 8.58 34.97 -38.43
CA LYS A 108 9.11 36.32 -38.22
C LYS A 108 8.07 37.32 -38.74
N LYS A 109 7.33 37.97 -37.83
CA LYS A 109 6.67 39.25 -38.15
C LYS A 109 7.78 40.26 -38.49
N VAL A 110 7.83 40.67 -39.75
CA VAL A 110 8.69 41.76 -40.21
C VAL A 110 7.78 42.90 -40.59
N ASP A 111 8.08 44.05 -40.00
CA ASP A 111 7.44 45.35 -40.20
C ASP A 111 7.26 45.67 -41.69
N ASP A 112 6.15 46.35 -41.96
CA ASP A 112 5.53 46.54 -43.26
C ASP A 112 6.44 47.38 -44.18
N GLY A 113 7.03 46.76 -45.21
CA GLY A 113 7.96 47.46 -46.11
C GLY A 113 8.00 46.96 -47.55
N GLU A 114 8.27 45.68 -47.82
CA GLU A 114 8.50 45.21 -49.20
C GLU A 114 8.04 43.77 -49.43
N ALA A 115 6.77 43.58 -49.80
CA ALA A 115 6.07 42.30 -49.81
C ALA A 115 6.64 41.20 -50.75
N LEU A 116 7.41 41.55 -51.78
CA LEU A 116 7.87 40.56 -52.78
C LEU A 116 9.22 39.90 -52.43
N PHE A 117 10.19 40.65 -51.89
CA PHE A 117 11.44 40.09 -51.39
C PHE A 117 11.27 39.40 -50.02
N VAL A 118 10.25 39.80 -49.24
CA VAL A 118 9.92 39.22 -47.93
C VAL A 118 9.29 37.83 -48.05
N GLY A 119 8.43 37.57 -49.03
CA GLY A 119 7.83 36.24 -49.24
C GLY A 119 8.85 35.15 -49.62
N LEU A 120 9.81 35.48 -50.49
CA LEU A 120 10.90 34.57 -50.85
C LEU A 120 11.86 34.34 -49.67
N ARG A 121 12.11 35.40 -48.87
CA ARG A 121 12.97 35.36 -47.69
C ARG A 121 12.33 34.57 -46.54
N ASN A 122 11.02 34.70 -46.31
CA ASN A 122 10.31 33.93 -45.28
C ASN A 122 10.29 32.43 -45.60
N LYS A 123 10.15 32.05 -46.88
CA LYS A 123 10.24 30.63 -47.30
C LYS A 123 11.64 30.03 -47.12
N MET A 124 12.68 30.87 -47.12
CA MET A 124 14.08 30.51 -46.83
C MET A 124 14.48 30.67 -45.34
N LEU A 125 13.70 31.39 -44.53
CA LEU A 125 14.00 31.70 -43.11
C LEU A 125 13.07 31.01 -42.10
N GLY A 126 12.04 30.30 -42.56
CA GLY A 126 11.12 29.58 -41.68
C GLY A 126 11.83 28.44 -40.96
N GLU A 127 11.87 28.52 -39.63
CA GLU A 127 12.30 27.45 -38.74
C GLU A 127 11.06 26.67 -38.31
N GLU A 128 11.05 25.37 -38.59
CA GLU A 128 9.99 24.43 -38.21
C GLU A 128 10.61 23.29 -37.41
N LEU A 129 9.99 22.98 -36.27
CA LEU A 129 10.39 21.91 -35.36
C LEU A 129 9.17 21.06 -35.03
N VAL A 130 9.24 19.78 -35.39
CA VAL A 130 8.30 18.74 -34.95
C VAL A 130 9.03 17.81 -34.00
N MET A 131 8.52 17.68 -32.77
CA MET A 131 9.16 16.89 -31.72
C MET A 131 8.12 16.08 -30.97
N ASP A 132 8.39 14.80 -30.79
CA ASP A 132 7.69 13.94 -29.83
C ASP A 132 8.35 14.14 -28.47
N VAL A 133 7.58 14.55 -27.47
CA VAL A 133 8.06 14.81 -26.11
C VAL A 133 7.41 13.81 -25.17
N GLY A 134 8.23 12.95 -24.57
CA GLY A 134 7.77 12.10 -23.48
C GLY A 134 7.70 12.91 -22.19
N VAL A 135 6.53 12.96 -21.57
CA VAL A 135 6.32 13.67 -20.31
C VAL A 135 5.88 12.67 -19.25
N ARG A 136 6.55 12.71 -18.10
CA ARG A 136 6.14 11.98 -16.91
C ARG A 136 5.52 12.94 -15.91
N ILE A 137 4.37 12.53 -15.38
CA ILE A 137 3.63 13.24 -14.35
C ILE A 137 3.52 12.32 -13.13
N VAL A 138 3.82 12.86 -11.97
CA VAL A 138 3.64 12.17 -10.69
C VAL A 138 2.64 12.98 -9.88
N ALA A 139 1.50 12.36 -9.56
CA ALA A 139 0.48 12.92 -8.69
C ALA A 139 0.37 12.10 -7.41
N GLY A 140 -0.04 12.72 -6.30
CA GLY A 140 -0.15 12.00 -5.05
C GLY A 140 -0.69 12.85 -3.92
N VAL A 141 -0.72 12.21 -2.75
CA VAL A 141 -1.14 12.82 -1.50
C VAL A 141 0.08 12.91 -0.58
N ASN A 142 0.40 14.12 -0.14
CA ASN A 142 1.41 14.35 0.87
C ASN A 142 0.81 14.17 2.26
N LEU A 143 1.15 13.06 2.92
CA LEU A 143 0.62 12.69 4.23
C LEU A 143 1.23 13.52 5.37
N LYS A 144 2.27 14.32 5.10
CA LYS A 144 2.80 15.30 6.07
C LYS A 144 1.74 16.32 6.49
N HIS A 145 0.78 16.62 5.61
CA HIS A 145 -0.34 17.53 5.88
C HIS A 145 -1.51 16.86 6.61
N LEU A 146 -1.47 15.55 6.85
CA LEU A 146 -2.51 14.85 7.60
C LEU A 146 -2.45 15.24 9.08
N THR A 147 -3.58 15.65 9.63
CA THR A 147 -3.72 16.08 11.03
C THR A 147 -4.58 15.09 11.84
N GLU A 148 -4.63 15.27 13.16
CA GLU A 148 -5.48 14.45 14.03
C GLU A 148 -6.97 14.69 13.79
N ASP A 149 -7.33 15.91 13.38
CA ASP A 149 -8.73 16.28 13.08
C ASP A 149 -9.27 15.54 11.84
N ASP A 150 -8.37 15.11 10.96
CA ASP A 150 -8.70 14.33 9.77
C ASP A 150 -9.05 12.87 10.09
N ILE A 151 -8.76 12.42 11.32
CA ILE A 151 -9.01 11.06 11.80
C ILE A 151 -10.10 11.06 12.86
N LYS A 152 -11.22 10.42 12.54
CA LYS A 152 -12.33 10.21 13.48
C LYS A 152 -12.42 8.74 13.85
N ILE A 153 -12.27 8.45 15.13
CA ILE A 153 -12.36 7.10 15.67
C ILE A 153 -13.70 6.97 16.40
N SER A 154 -14.53 6.02 15.98
CA SER A 154 -15.84 5.74 16.57
C SER A 154 -15.97 4.25 16.86
N GLY A 155 -15.69 3.86 18.12
CA GLY A 155 -15.69 2.45 18.53
C GLY A 155 -14.61 1.64 17.80
N ALA A 156 -15.02 0.72 16.93
CA ALA A 156 -14.14 -0.09 16.09
C ALA A 156 -13.96 0.45 14.66
N GLY A 157 -14.58 1.59 14.34
CA GLY A 157 -14.50 2.26 13.05
C GLY A 157 -13.52 3.44 13.05
N VAL A 158 -12.75 3.58 11.97
CA VAL A 158 -11.84 4.69 11.73
C VAL A 158 -12.20 5.34 10.39
N ASP A 159 -12.62 6.59 10.45
CA ASP A 159 -12.81 7.46 9.29
C ASP A 159 -11.58 8.34 9.11
N ILE A 160 -10.92 8.27 7.96
CA ILE A 160 -9.74 9.07 7.61
C ILE A 160 -10.08 9.94 6.41
N THR A 161 -9.86 11.25 6.52
CA THR A 161 -9.98 12.18 5.40
C THR A 161 -8.57 12.53 4.92
N LEU A 162 -8.25 12.22 3.68
CA LEU A 162 -6.91 12.49 3.15
C LEU A 162 -6.76 13.96 2.74
N PRO A 163 -5.54 14.52 2.85
CA PRO A 163 -5.19 15.78 2.22
C PRO A 163 -5.50 15.79 0.72
N PRO A 164 -5.66 16.99 0.12
CA PRO A 164 -5.96 17.10 -1.30
C PRO A 164 -4.85 16.48 -2.16
N THR A 165 -5.27 15.76 -3.20
CA THR A 165 -4.36 15.18 -4.18
C THR A 165 -3.77 16.26 -5.07
N LYS A 166 -2.46 16.23 -5.31
CA LYS A 166 -1.76 17.24 -6.13
C LYS A 166 -0.75 16.62 -7.08
N VAL A 167 -0.39 17.37 -8.12
CA VAL A 167 0.78 17.10 -8.96
C VAL A 167 2.02 17.45 -8.16
N LEU A 168 2.85 16.44 -7.92
CA LEU A 168 4.07 16.52 -7.12
C LEU A 168 5.29 16.79 -7.98
N MET A 169 5.28 16.25 -9.21
CA MET A 169 6.39 16.42 -10.15
C MET A 169 5.91 16.26 -11.59
N VAL A 170 6.46 17.08 -12.48
CA VAL A 170 6.32 16.94 -13.93
C VAL A 170 7.70 17.10 -14.54
N TYR A 171 8.10 16.18 -15.40
CA TYR A 171 9.38 16.28 -16.09
C TYR A 171 9.33 15.62 -17.46
N VAL A 172 10.23 16.07 -18.33
CA VAL A 172 10.45 15.48 -19.65
C VAL A 172 11.34 14.24 -19.49
N ASP A 173 10.92 13.13 -20.08
CA ASP A 173 11.70 11.91 -20.17
C ASP A 173 12.50 11.94 -21.49
N GLU A 174 13.81 12.11 -21.38
CA GLU A 174 14.68 12.19 -22.56
C GLU A 174 14.72 10.87 -23.35
N SER A 175 14.45 9.73 -22.72
CA SER A 175 14.42 8.43 -23.41
C SER A 175 13.24 8.29 -24.37
N LEU A 176 12.16 9.01 -24.09
CA LEU A 176 10.91 9.03 -24.85
C LEU A 176 10.78 10.28 -25.74
N THR A 177 11.76 11.19 -25.69
CA THR A 177 11.75 12.44 -26.44
C THR A 177 12.59 12.33 -27.70
N ARG A 178 12.01 12.66 -28.86
CA ARG A 178 12.68 12.59 -30.15
C ARG A 178 12.26 13.75 -31.04
N VAL A 179 13.25 14.37 -31.70
CA VAL A 179 12.98 15.31 -32.80
C VAL A 179 12.58 14.50 -34.04
N VAL A 180 11.36 14.70 -34.51
CA VAL A 180 10.77 13.98 -35.66
C VAL A 180 11.20 14.64 -36.95
N GLU A 181 11.00 15.96 -37.06
CA GLU A 181 11.33 16.74 -38.25
C GLU A 181 11.89 18.09 -37.83
N ARG A 182 12.88 18.57 -38.58
CA ARG A 182 13.53 19.86 -38.33
C ARG A 182 13.92 20.52 -39.63
N LYS A 183 13.46 21.76 -39.80
CA LYS A 183 13.87 22.64 -40.90
C LYS A 183 14.72 23.79 -40.35
N LYS A 184 16.00 23.78 -40.69
CA LYS A 184 16.99 24.76 -40.20
C LYS A 184 17.04 25.97 -41.13
N GLY A 185 16.74 27.16 -40.59
CA GLY A 185 16.98 28.43 -41.28
C GLY A 185 18.46 28.80 -41.32
N TRP A 186 18.90 29.55 -42.34
CA TRP A 186 20.31 29.91 -42.56
C TRP A 186 20.94 30.78 -41.44
N LEU A 187 20.15 31.38 -40.53
CA LEU A 187 20.62 32.26 -39.44
C LEU A 187 20.23 31.76 -38.03
N SER A 188 20.30 30.46 -37.79
CA SER A 188 19.74 29.83 -36.59
C SER A 188 20.72 29.82 -35.39
N GLY A 189 20.74 30.90 -34.61
CA GLY A 189 21.30 30.92 -33.24
C GLY A 189 20.27 30.65 -32.13
N HIS A 190 19.01 30.40 -32.50
CA HIS A 190 17.85 30.39 -31.58
C HIS A 190 17.19 29.01 -31.42
N GLU A 191 17.86 27.94 -31.83
CA GLU A 191 17.36 26.55 -31.80
C GLU A 191 16.95 26.09 -30.39
N LEU A 192 17.73 26.48 -29.38
CA LEU A 192 17.48 26.08 -27.99
C LEU A 192 16.14 26.64 -27.45
N ALA A 193 15.80 27.87 -27.80
CA ALA A 193 14.57 28.51 -27.32
C ALA A 193 13.30 27.85 -27.87
N LEU A 194 13.32 27.42 -29.15
CA LEU A 194 12.21 26.69 -29.78
C LEU A 194 12.00 25.30 -29.17
N MET A 195 13.09 24.60 -28.87
CA MET A 195 13.02 23.29 -28.19
C MET A 195 12.49 23.42 -26.77
N ASP A 196 12.94 24.42 -26.02
CA ASP A 196 12.48 24.65 -24.65
C ASP A 196 11.00 25.07 -24.62
N GLU A 197 10.55 25.87 -25.58
CA GLU A 197 9.13 26.22 -25.73
C GLU A 197 8.29 24.98 -26.06
N ALA A 198 8.72 24.15 -27.00
CA ALA A 198 8.02 22.92 -27.36
C ALA A 198 7.92 21.94 -26.16
N ARG A 199 8.98 21.82 -25.36
CA ARG A 199 8.98 21.02 -24.12
C ARG A 199 7.98 21.55 -23.10
N ARG A 200 7.93 22.87 -22.90
CA ARG A 200 6.99 23.49 -21.95
C ARG A 200 5.54 23.27 -22.38
N ASP A 201 5.26 23.42 -23.67
CA ASP A 201 3.92 23.21 -24.20
C ASP A 201 3.49 21.74 -24.10
N ALA A 202 4.39 20.81 -24.37
CA ALA A 202 4.14 19.38 -24.17
C ALA A 202 3.80 19.06 -22.70
N MET A 203 4.56 19.62 -21.75
CA MET A 203 4.30 19.42 -20.33
C MET A 203 2.92 19.94 -19.93
N ASN A 204 2.56 21.15 -20.35
CA ASN A 204 1.25 21.73 -20.06
C ASN A 204 0.11 20.93 -20.68
N ALA A 205 0.25 20.52 -21.95
CA ALA A 205 -0.74 19.71 -22.65
C ALA A 205 -0.94 18.34 -21.96
N MET A 206 0.15 17.69 -21.58
CA MET A 206 0.09 16.40 -20.89
C MET A 206 -0.56 16.53 -19.50
N VAL A 207 -0.26 17.59 -18.74
CA VAL A 207 -0.88 17.83 -17.43
C VAL A 207 -2.38 18.00 -17.57
N ASN A 208 -2.83 18.86 -18.48
CA ASN A 208 -4.25 19.07 -18.70
C ASN A 208 -4.94 17.77 -19.14
N ALA A 209 -4.36 17.04 -20.09
CA ALA A 209 -4.90 15.76 -20.55
C ALA A 209 -4.96 14.71 -19.43
N ALA A 210 -3.97 14.67 -18.54
CA ALA A 210 -3.97 13.74 -17.41
C ALA A 210 -5.04 14.13 -16.37
N ILE A 211 -5.20 15.42 -16.08
CA ILE A 211 -6.26 15.94 -15.20
C ILE A 211 -7.64 15.59 -15.78
N ASP A 212 -7.86 15.84 -17.08
CA ASP A 212 -9.12 15.51 -17.76
C ASP A 212 -9.42 14.00 -17.76
N LYS A 213 -8.38 13.17 -17.82
CA LYS A 213 -8.48 11.70 -17.68
C LYS A 213 -8.65 11.23 -16.23
N GLY A 214 -8.79 12.13 -15.26
CA GLY A 214 -9.06 11.80 -13.85
C GLY A 214 -7.82 11.39 -13.06
N LEU A 215 -6.67 12.04 -13.30
CA LEU A 215 -5.41 11.77 -12.60
C LEU A 215 -5.56 11.93 -11.07
N PHE A 216 -6.28 12.96 -10.61
CA PHE A 216 -6.42 13.21 -9.17
C PHE A 216 -7.29 12.17 -8.47
N GLU A 217 -8.36 11.73 -9.11
CA GLU A 217 -9.26 10.70 -8.61
C GLU A 217 -8.51 9.38 -8.45
N ARG A 218 -7.75 8.98 -9.47
CA ARG A 218 -6.96 7.74 -9.45
C ARG A 218 -5.84 7.80 -8.40
N ALA A 219 -5.09 8.90 -8.36
CA ALA A 219 -4.02 9.08 -7.37
C ALA A 219 -4.58 9.13 -5.94
N GLY A 220 -5.72 9.80 -5.74
CA GLY A 220 -6.42 9.85 -4.46
C GLY A 220 -6.96 8.48 -4.02
N GLN A 221 -7.56 7.71 -4.94
CA GLN A 221 -8.01 6.34 -4.67
C GLN A 221 -6.85 5.42 -4.30
N GLN A 222 -5.73 5.50 -5.03
CA GLN A 222 -4.53 4.75 -4.70
C GLN A 222 -4.02 5.09 -3.29
N ALA A 223 -3.96 6.39 -2.96
CA ALA A 223 -3.60 6.85 -1.62
C ALA A 223 -4.55 6.32 -0.55
N ALA A 224 -5.86 6.34 -0.81
CA ALA A 224 -6.87 5.82 0.10
C ALA A 224 -6.69 4.32 0.36
N LEU A 225 -6.42 3.52 -0.67
CA LEU A 225 -6.16 2.08 -0.53
C LEU A 225 -4.91 1.80 0.29
N THR A 226 -3.81 2.52 0.03
CA THR A 226 -2.55 2.36 0.78
C THR A 226 -2.74 2.73 2.25
N VAL A 227 -3.35 3.88 2.54
CA VAL A 227 -3.59 4.34 3.92
C VAL A 227 -4.57 3.41 4.64
N ALA A 228 -5.61 2.91 3.96
CA ALA A 228 -6.52 1.92 4.53
C ALA A 228 -5.79 0.61 4.87
N GLY A 229 -4.82 0.20 4.05
CA GLY A 229 -3.97 -0.96 4.34
C GLY A 229 -3.10 -0.76 5.57
N LEU A 230 -2.44 0.40 5.67
CA LEU A 230 -1.63 0.77 6.84
C LEU A 230 -2.46 0.81 8.12
N ALA A 231 -3.61 1.48 8.10
CA ALA A 231 -4.50 1.58 9.26
C ALA A 231 -5.03 0.20 9.71
N ARG A 232 -5.37 -0.69 8.78
CA ARG A 232 -5.74 -2.08 9.10
C ARG A 232 -4.58 -2.85 9.72
N GLY A 233 -3.36 -2.68 9.21
CA GLY A 233 -2.14 -3.27 9.78
C GLY A 233 -1.87 -2.83 11.23
N LEU A 234 -2.35 -1.65 11.61
CA LEU A 234 -2.24 -1.10 12.96
C LEU A 234 -3.38 -1.53 13.91
N GLY A 235 -4.32 -2.35 13.43
CA GLY A 235 -5.39 -2.93 14.25
C GLY A 235 -6.77 -2.30 14.09
N ALA A 236 -6.97 -1.43 13.09
CA ALA A 236 -8.30 -0.92 12.77
C ALA A 236 -9.12 -1.96 11.99
N GLU A 237 -10.29 -2.34 12.49
CA GLU A 237 -11.15 -3.37 11.86
C GLU A 237 -11.97 -2.80 10.69
N ASN A 238 -12.56 -1.61 10.87
CA ASN A 238 -13.35 -0.95 9.83
C ASN A 238 -12.71 0.40 9.48
N VAL A 239 -12.05 0.48 8.33
CA VAL A 239 -11.38 1.71 7.87
C VAL A 239 -12.10 2.28 6.66
N ASN A 240 -12.57 3.52 6.78
CA ASN A 240 -13.15 4.29 5.69
C ASN A 240 -12.22 5.46 5.36
N VAL A 241 -11.63 5.46 4.17
CA VAL A 241 -10.70 6.52 3.75
C VAL A 241 -11.30 7.29 2.59
N ARG A 242 -11.42 8.62 2.75
CA ARG A 242 -11.93 9.52 1.72
C ARG A 242 -10.81 10.37 1.15
N ALA A 243 -10.65 10.35 -0.17
CA ALA A 243 -9.71 11.23 -0.87
C ALA A 243 -10.36 12.59 -1.15
N THR A 244 -9.59 13.66 -1.01
CA THR A 244 -10.03 15.02 -1.29
C THR A 244 -9.45 15.49 -2.63
N LEU A 245 -10.26 16.14 -3.45
CA LEU A 245 -9.81 16.76 -4.70
C LEU A 245 -9.23 18.16 -4.42
N PRO A 246 -8.21 18.59 -5.18
CA PRO A 246 -7.65 19.92 -5.05
C PRO A 246 -8.64 21.00 -5.48
N VAL A 247 -8.53 22.18 -4.88
CA VAL A 247 -9.28 23.38 -5.32
C VAL A 247 -8.78 23.79 -6.70
N ILE A 248 -9.70 24.19 -7.58
CA ILE A 248 -9.41 24.67 -8.94
C ILE A 248 -8.34 25.77 -8.88
N GLY A 249 -7.21 25.56 -9.56
CA GLY A 249 -6.08 26.50 -9.60
C GLY A 249 -4.95 26.21 -8.60
N GLN A 250 -5.08 25.23 -7.71
CA GLN A 250 -4.02 24.78 -6.79
C GLN A 250 -3.67 23.30 -6.99
N HIS A 251 -3.20 22.98 -8.20
CA HIS A 251 -2.91 21.60 -8.59
C HIS A 251 -1.45 21.18 -8.41
N PHE A 252 -0.54 22.12 -8.16
CA PHE A 252 0.89 21.85 -8.02
C PHE A 252 1.35 22.02 -6.57
N GLU A 253 2.09 21.03 -6.07
CA GLU A 253 2.89 21.15 -4.85
C GLU A 253 4.32 20.78 -5.19
N GLU A 254 5.20 21.77 -5.16
CA GLU A 254 6.62 21.55 -5.39
C GLU A 254 7.23 20.87 -4.17
N LEU A 255 7.75 19.66 -4.37
CA LEU A 255 8.46 18.93 -3.32
C LEU A 255 9.83 19.57 -3.09
N GLN A 256 10.07 20.05 -1.86
CA GLN A 256 11.35 20.66 -1.48
C GLN A 256 12.39 19.65 -0.98
N ASP A 257 11.99 18.40 -0.75
CA ASP A 257 12.82 17.37 -0.13
C ASP A 257 13.57 16.54 -1.19
N PRO A 258 14.92 16.63 -1.26
CA PRO A 258 15.72 16.01 -2.32
C PRO A 258 15.68 14.48 -2.31
N GLU A 259 15.52 13.84 -1.15
CA GLU A 259 15.43 12.37 -1.07
C GLU A 259 14.10 11.86 -1.62
N LEU A 260 13.01 12.59 -1.36
CA LEU A 260 11.69 12.30 -1.92
C LEU A 260 11.68 12.48 -3.43
N ILE A 261 12.30 13.54 -3.95
CA ILE A 261 12.45 13.75 -5.41
C ILE A 261 13.20 12.57 -6.03
N ALA A 262 14.31 12.12 -5.42
CA ALA A 262 15.07 10.98 -5.92
C ALA A 262 14.24 9.68 -5.92
N LYS A 263 13.47 9.42 -4.87
CA LYS A 263 12.55 8.28 -4.80
C LYS A 263 11.47 8.32 -5.87
N LEU A 264 10.86 9.48 -6.12
CA LEU A 264 9.82 9.62 -7.14
C LEU A 264 10.37 9.41 -8.55
N LYS A 265 11.58 9.89 -8.83
CA LYS A 265 12.27 9.62 -10.11
C LYS A 265 12.58 8.14 -10.32
N ALA A 266 12.76 7.38 -9.24
CA ALA A 266 13.03 5.96 -9.26
C ALA A 266 11.77 5.06 -9.31
N LEU A 267 10.56 5.64 -9.26
CA LEU A 267 9.32 4.86 -9.33
C LEU A 267 9.22 4.11 -10.67
N PRO A 268 8.89 2.81 -10.65
CA PRO A 268 8.70 2.03 -11.87
C PRO A 268 7.57 2.61 -12.71
N ASP A 269 7.70 2.45 -14.02
CA ASP A 269 6.74 2.94 -15.00
C ASP A 269 5.36 2.36 -14.72
N ALA A 270 4.40 3.23 -14.36
CA ALA A 270 3.01 2.82 -14.44
C ALA A 270 2.68 2.65 -15.93
N VAL A 271 2.55 1.40 -16.35
CA VAL A 271 2.09 1.05 -17.69
C VAL A 271 0.65 1.53 -17.80
N VAL A 272 0.47 2.73 -18.34
CA VAL A 272 -0.83 3.16 -18.84
C VAL A 272 -1.06 2.33 -20.11
N PRO A 273 -2.16 1.57 -20.22
CA PRO A 273 -2.53 0.92 -21.45
C PRO A 273 -2.58 1.97 -22.56
N ARG A 274 -1.85 1.71 -23.61
CA ARG A 274 -1.76 2.58 -24.78
C ARG A 274 -3.16 2.58 -25.43
N ASP A 275 -3.73 3.78 -25.64
CA ASP A 275 -5.10 3.98 -26.20
C ASP A 275 -5.22 3.45 -27.66
N ASP A 276 -4.16 2.88 -28.24
CA ASP A 276 -4.13 2.26 -29.57
C ASP A 276 -4.57 0.78 -29.58
N GLN A 277 -5.02 0.22 -28.45
CA GLN A 277 -5.54 -1.16 -28.36
C GLN A 277 -7.07 -1.30 -28.42
N HIS A 278 -7.79 -0.23 -28.78
CA HIS A 278 -9.22 -0.30 -29.06
C HIS A 278 -9.51 -0.12 -30.54
N ASP A 279 -9.00 -1.03 -31.37
CA ASP A 279 -9.52 -1.31 -32.71
C ASP A 279 -9.10 -2.74 -33.11
N ALA A 280 -9.95 -3.72 -32.78
CA ALA A 280 -9.89 -5.10 -33.26
C ALA A 280 -11.28 -5.51 -33.76
#